data_AF-A0A0G0H3T9-F1
#
_entry.id   AF-A0A0G0H3T9-F1
#
_cell.length_a   1.000
_cell.length_b   1.000
_cell.length_c   1.000
_cell.angle_alpha   90.00
_cell.angle_beta   90.00
_cell.angle_gamma   90.00
#
_symmetry.space_group_name_H-M   'P 1'
#
loop_
_entity.id
_entity.type
_entity.pdbx_description
1 polymer ?
#
loop_
_entity_poly.entity_id
_entity_poly.type
_entity_poly.pdbx_seq_one_letter_code
_entity_poly.pdbx_strand_id
1 'polypeptide(L)'
;MYRGIGGTSGEKGKYWTPNMEWARQFTQSGRDQEIKQAFIKTSDIYTLDDLPYAGDSDAVEEAVRIAKNKGFKAVRLDEGDNEPNSIYVFDEIALKSQHYLSGVQPIYVSKDLLVYKGNPSERHSKPRKSYVSKRIYKSIKPGLSKL
;
A
#
# COMPACT_ATOMS: atom_id res chain seq x y z
N MET A 1 -3.15 -1.18 0.83
CA MET A 1 -4.40 -1.88 1.21
C MET A 1 -5.55 -1.21 0.50
N TYR A 2 -6.59 -1.99 0.22
CA TYR A 2 -7.74 -1.62 -0.59
C TYR A 2 -9.03 -1.94 0.16
N ARG A 3 -10.09 -1.17 -0.11
CA ARG A 3 -11.42 -1.38 0.42
C ARG A 3 -12.46 -0.87 -0.58
N GLY A 4 -13.49 -1.67 -0.87
CA GLY A 4 -14.64 -1.23 -1.65
C GLY A 4 -15.56 -0.29 -0.84
N ILE A 5 -16.11 0.73 -1.51
CA ILE A 5 -17.15 1.63 -0.99
C ILE A 5 -18.34 1.60 -1.95
N GLY A 6 -19.51 1.14 -1.51
CA GLY A 6 -20.73 1.23 -2.33
C GLY A 6 -21.62 -0.01 -2.30
N GLY A 7 -21.07 -1.21 -2.07
CA GLY A 7 -21.87 -2.44 -1.93
C GLY A 7 -22.35 -2.68 -0.48
N THR A 8 -22.22 -3.91 0.01
CA THR A 8 -22.47 -4.26 1.44
C THR A 8 -21.53 -3.53 2.40
N SER A 9 -20.42 -3.02 1.89
CA SER A 9 -19.46 -2.19 2.63
C SER A 9 -19.85 -0.72 2.55
N GLY A 10 -20.47 -0.22 3.62
CA GLY A 10 -20.75 1.21 3.80
C GLY A 10 -19.48 2.06 3.92
N GLU A 11 -19.62 3.39 3.91
CA GLU A 11 -18.49 4.34 3.98
C GLU A 11 -17.66 4.26 5.26
N LYS A 12 -18.15 3.58 6.30
CA LYS A 12 -17.49 3.37 7.61
C LYS A 12 -16.95 1.96 7.83
N GLY A 13 -16.79 1.16 6.76
CA GLY A 13 -16.22 -0.19 6.85
C GLY A 13 -14.79 -0.21 7.41
N LYS A 14 -14.51 -1.18 8.28
CA LYS A 14 -13.19 -1.34 8.94
C LYS A 14 -12.32 -2.44 8.33
N TYR A 15 -12.87 -3.23 7.42
CA TYR A 15 -12.17 -4.31 6.74
C TYR A 15 -11.43 -3.77 5.52
N TRP A 16 -10.15 -4.13 5.42
CA TRP A 16 -9.26 -3.81 4.32
C TRP A 16 -8.59 -5.08 3.83
N THR A 17 -8.17 -5.09 2.58
CA THR A 17 -7.46 -6.24 1.99
C THR A 17 -6.19 -5.77 1.26
N PRO A 18 -5.11 -6.57 1.24
CA PRO A 18 -3.99 -6.32 0.33
C PRO A 18 -4.35 -6.56 -1.15
N ASN A 19 -5.46 -7.24 -1.45
CA ASN A 19 -5.85 -7.60 -2.81
C ASN A 19 -6.91 -6.62 -3.37
N MET A 20 -6.53 -5.87 -4.41
CA MET A 20 -7.43 -4.89 -5.04
C MET A 20 -8.64 -5.55 -5.72
N GLU A 21 -8.46 -6.69 -6.39
CA GLU A 21 -9.55 -7.39 -7.07
C GLU A 21 -10.53 -7.99 -6.08
N TRP A 22 -10.05 -8.39 -4.90
CA TRP A 22 -10.92 -8.76 -3.79
C TRP A 22 -11.74 -7.56 -3.30
N ALA A 23 -11.09 -6.41 -3.07
CA ALA A 23 -11.78 -5.17 -2.68
C ALA A 23 -12.86 -4.74 -3.69
N ARG A 24 -12.66 -5.02 -4.99
CA ARG A 24 -13.62 -4.73 -6.06
C ARG A 24 -14.95 -5.48 -5.88
N GLN A 25 -14.94 -6.69 -5.33
CA GLN A 25 -16.16 -7.48 -5.07
C GLN A 25 -17.11 -6.81 -4.07
N PHE A 26 -16.61 -5.89 -3.24
CA PHE A 26 -17.39 -5.15 -2.24
C PHE A 26 -17.89 -3.78 -2.72
N THR A 27 -17.71 -3.48 -4.00
CA THR A 27 -18.22 -2.26 -4.65
C THR A 27 -19.58 -2.52 -5.29
N GLN A 28 -20.40 -1.49 -5.51
CA GLN A 28 -21.71 -1.66 -6.13
C GLN A 28 -21.58 -1.87 -7.64
N SER A 29 -20.68 -1.14 -8.30
CA SER A 29 -20.55 -1.10 -9.75
C SER A 29 -19.28 -1.75 -10.30
N GLY A 30 -18.37 -2.21 -9.43
CA GLY A 30 -17.09 -2.78 -9.84
C GLY A 30 -16.05 -1.72 -10.26
N ARG A 31 -16.36 -0.43 -10.15
CA ARG A 31 -15.51 0.65 -10.68
C ARG A 31 -14.39 1.01 -9.70
N ASP A 32 -13.21 1.33 -10.23
CA ASP A 32 -12.04 1.70 -9.41
C ASP A 32 -12.29 2.94 -8.53
N GLN A 33 -13.19 3.84 -8.95
CA GLN A 33 -13.58 5.02 -8.18
C GLN A 33 -14.26 4.65 -6.84
N GLU A 34 -14.80 3.43 -6.75
CA GLU A 34 -15.38 2.85 -5.54
C GLU A 34 -14.34 2.10 -4.70
N ILE A 35 -13.05 2.14 -5.05
CA ILE A 35 -11.97 1.50 -4.29
C ILE A 35 -11.19 2.56 -3.53
N LYS A 36 -11.30 2.54 -2.20
CA LYS A 36 -10.42 3.30 -1.30
C LYS A 36 -9.07 2.61 -1.19
N GLN A 37 -8.00 3.40 -1.27
CA GLN A 37 -6.64 2.94 -1.08
C GLN A 37 -6.00 3.65 0.12
N ALA A 38 -5.34 2.87 0.97
CA ALA A 38 -4.61 3.37 2.13
C ALA A 38 -3.36 2.52 2.41
N PHE A 39 -2.48 3.08 3.23
CA PHE A 39 -1.31 2.42 3.76
C PHE A 39 -1.39 2.31 5.28
N ILE A 40 -1.01 1.17 5.83
CA ILE A 40 -0.74 0.97 7.26
C ILE A 40 0.62 0.28 7.37
N LYS A 41 1.38 0.56 8.42
CA LYS A 41 2.64 -0.14 8.65
C LYS A 41 2.35 -1.57 9.07
N THR A 42 3.13 -2.53 8.58
CA THR A 42 3.01 -3.94 9.00
C THR A 42 3.25 -4.12 10.50
N SER A 43 4.11 -3.29 11.11
CA SER A 43 4.33 -3.25 12.56
C SER A 43 3.10 -2.89 13.38
N ASP A 44 2.11 -2.26 12.76
CA ASP A 44 0.88 -1.81 13.41
C ASP A 44 -0.25 -2.85 13.27
N ILE A 45 -0.02 -3.95 12.55
CA ILE A 45 -0.97 -5.05 12.35
C ILE A 45 -0.61 -6.21 13.27
N TYR A 46 -1.51 -6.52 14.20
CA TYR A 46 -1.40 -7.72 15.01
C TYR A 46 -1.75 -8.95 14.17
N THR A 47 -0.85 -9.94 14.17
CA THR A 47 -1.03 -11.22 13.45
C THR A 47 -0.85 -12.34 14.48
N LEU A 48 -1.86 -13.18 14.65
CA LEU A 48 -1.78 -14.38 15.47
C LEU A 48 -1.26 -15.55 14.63
N ASP A 49 -0.74 -16.58 15.29
CA ASP A 49 -0.33 -17.83 14.63
C ASP A 49 -1.56 -18.51 14.01
N ASP A 50 -2.65 -18.60 14.78
CA ASP A 50 -3.97 -19.01 14.31
C ASP A 50 -4.83 -17.76 14.09
N LEU A 51 -5.16 -17.48 12.83
CA LEU A 51 -5.94 -16.30 12.48
C LEU A 51 -7.42 -16.49 12.87
N PRO A 52 -8.03 -15.53 13.57
CA PRO A 52 -9.46 -15.57 13.86
C PRO A 52 -10.27 -15.41 12.57
N TYR A 53 -11.35 -16.16 12.46
CA TYR A 53 -12.28 -16.08 11.35
C TYR A 53 -13.05 -14.75 11.37
N ALA A 54 -13.07 -14.04 10.25
CA ALA A 54 -13.69 -12.72 10.12
C ALA A 54 -15.22 -12.76 10.30
N GLY A 55 -15.86 -13.91 10.05
CA GLY A 55 -17.30 -14.12 10.26
C GLY A 55 -17.69 -14.45 11.71
N ASP A 56 -16.72 -14.70 12.60
CA ASP A 56 -16.95 -14.91 14.03
C ASP A 56 -16.72 -13.59 14.79
N SER A 57 -17.82 -12.93 15.17
CA SER A 57 -17.77 -11.62 15.84
C SER A 57 -17.01 -11.67 17.17
N ASP A 58 -17.13 -12.77 17.91
CA ASP A 58 -16.58 -12.90 19.26
C ASP A 58 -15.06 -13.11 19.16
N ALA A 59 -14.62 -13.93 18.20
CA ALA A 59 -13.21 -14.11 17.89
C ALA A 59 -12.55 -12.80 17.43
N VAL A 60 -13.23 -12.03 16.58
CA VAL A 60 -12.74 -10.71 16.13
C VAL A 60 -12.64 -9.72 17.28
N GLU A 61 -13.67 -9.63 18.14
CA GLU A 61 -13.65 -8.72 19.29
C GLU A 61 -12.52 -9.06 20.26
N GLU A 62 -12.32 -10.34 20.56
CA GLU A 62 -11.24 -10.80 21.43
C GLU A 62 -9.86 -10.47 20.83
N ALA A 63 -9.67 -10.74 19.54
CA ALA A 63 -8.42 -10.42 18.86
C ALA A 63 -8.14 -8.90 18.84
N VAL A 64 -9.17 -8.07 18.65
CA VAL A 64 -9.07 -6.61 18.74
C VAL A 64 -8.71 -6.16 20.15
N ARG A 65 -9.31 -6.75 21.18
CA ARG A 65 -9.00 -6.44 22.58
C ARG A 65 -7.55 -6.76 22.90
N ILE A 66 -7.05 -7.93 22.50
CA ILE A 66 -5.64 -8.33 22.66
C ILE A 66 -4.72 -7.37 21.91
N ALA A 67 -5.04 -7.06 20.65
CA ALA A 67 -4.24 -6.16 19.81
C ALA A 67 -4.13 -4.75 20.43
N LYS A 68 -5.24 -4.20 20.96
CA LYS A 68 -5.26 -2.93 21.67
C LYS A 68 -4.36 -2.95 22.90
N ASN A 69 -4.45 -4.00 23.73
CA ASN A 69 -3.60 -4.14 24.92
C ASN A 69 -2.11 -4.22 24.60
N LYS A 70 -1.77 -4.69 23.40
CA LYS A 70 -0.39 -4.77 22.89
C LYS A 70 0.04 -3.53 22.09
N GLY A 71 -0.82 -2.52 21.94
CA GLY A 71 -0.52 -1.27 21.24
C GLY A 71 -0.64 -1.31 19.71
N PHE A 72 -1.15 -2.40 19.14
CA PHE A 72 -1.42 -2.49 17.69
C PHE A 72 -2.63 -1.65 17.29
N LYS A 73 -2.81 -1.48 15.97
CA LYS A 73 -3.80 -0.60 15.33
C LYS A 73 -4.78 -1.33 14.43
N ALA A 74 -4.42 -2.54 14.05
CA ALA A 74 -5.23 -3.43 13.25
C ALA A 74 -4.98 -4.89 13.63
N VAL A 75 -5.87 -5.79 13.18
CA VAL A 75 -5.71 -7.25 13.30
C VAL A 75 -5.83 -7.87 11.92
N ARG A 76 -5.00 -8.87 11.63
CA ARG A 76 -5.16 -9.75 10.46
C ARG A 76 -6.17 -10.84 10.78
N LEU A 77 -7.11 -11.06 9.88
CA LEU A 77 -8.20 -12.03 10.01
C LEU A 77 -8.17 -13.01 8.84
N ASP A 78 -8.70 -14.21 9.07
CA ASP A 78 -8.97 -15.19 8.02
C ASP A 78 -10.40 -14.99 7.49
N GLU A 79 -10.55 -14.89 6.17
CA GLU A 79 -11.87 -14.79 5.52
C GLU A 79 -12.50 -16.17 5.26
N GLY A 80 -11.77 -17.26 5.49
CA GLY A 80 -12.21 -18.63 5.20
C GLY A 80 -12.12 -18.97 3.72
N ASP A 81 -12.54 -20.18 3.33
CA ASP A 81 -12.73 -20.62 1.94
C ASP A 81 -11.58 -20.33 0.94
N ASN A 82 -10.33 -20.26 1.44
CA ASN A 82 -9.14 -19.83 0.67
C ASN A 82 -9.20 -18.40 0.13
N GLU A 83 -10.05 -17.56 0.71
CA GLU A 83 -10.14 -16.15 0.40
C GLU A 83 -8.93 -15.37 0.94
N PRO A 84 -8.59 -14.21 0.35
CA PRO A 84 -7.47 -13.42 0.84
C PRO A 84 -7.74 -12.85 2.23
N ASN A 85 -6.87 -13.16 3.19
CA ASN A 85 -6.90 -12.58 4.55
C ASN A 85 -7.17 -11.07 4.54
N SER A 86 -8.06 -10.64 5.42
CA SER A 86 -8.36 -9.23 5.62
C SER A 86 -7.62 -8.64 6.81
N ILE A 87 -7.73 -7.33 6.92
CA ILE A 87 -7.15 -6.51 7.97
C ILE A 87 -8.27 -5.66 8.53
N TYR A 88 -8.66 -5.91 9.78
CA TYR A 88 -9.61 -5.10 10.52
C TYR A 88 -8.87 -3.95 11.21
N VAL A 89 -9.13 -2.72 10.76
CA VAL A 89 -8.48 -1.51 11.26
C VAL A 89 -9.40 -0.83 12.26
N PHE A 90 -8.99 -0.82 13.54
CA PHE A 90 -9.76 -0.21 14.62
C PHE A 90 -9.22 1.16 15.05
N ASP A 91 -8.01 1.54 14.60
CA ASP A 91 -7.46 2.89 14.74
C ASP A 91 -7.18 3.48 13.35
N GLU A 92 -8.15 4.21 12.82
CA GLU A 92 -8.09 4.79 11.46
C GLU A 92 -6.99 5.85 11.30
N ILE A 93 -6.47 6.42 12.40
CA ILE A 93 -5.36 7.41 12.35
C ILE A 93 -4.06 6.74 11.85
N ALA A 94 -3.95 5.42 12.01
CA ALA A 94 -2.86 4.63 11.47
C ALA A 94 -2.90 4.52 9.94
N LEU A 95 -4.07 4.70 9.32
CA LEU A 95 -4.21 4.73 7.88
C LEU A 95 -3.65 6.04 7.34
N LYS A 96 -2.63 5.92 6.50
CA LYS A 96 -2.14 7.03 5.69
C LYS A 96 -2.82 6.94 4.34
N SER A 97 -3.54 8.00 3.97
CA SER A 97 -4.00 8.12 2.59
C SER A 97 -2.77 8.10 1.69
N GLN A 98 -2.83 7.33 0.60
CA GLN A 98 -1.90 7.52 -0.51
C GLN A 98 -2.27 8.82 -1.25
N HIS A 99 -2.41 9.94 -0.54
CA HIS A 99 -2.09 11.19 -1.18
C HIS A 99 -0.65 11.04 -1.61
N TYR A 100 -0.46 10.87 -2.92
CA TYR A 100 0.81 10.95 -3.62
C TYR A 100 1.76 11.85 -2.82
N LEU A 101 2.99 11.38 -2.63
CA LEU A 101 4.13 12.28 -2.45
C LEU A 101 3.94 13.42 -3.44
N SER A 102 3.46 14.55 -2.94
CA SER A 102 2.88 15.60 -3.76
C SER A 102 4.01 16.28 -4.51
N GLY A 103 4.25 15.86 -5.74
CA GLY A 103 5.25 16.50 -6.59
C GLY A 103 5.65 15.78 -7.87
N VAL A 104 5.54 14.45 -7.97
CA VAL A 104 5.98 13.74 -9.19
C VAL A 104 5.00 12.63 -9.56
N GLN A 105 4.19 12.89 -10.59
CA GLN A 105 3.47 11.85 -11.31
C GLN A 105 4.48 11.16 -12.26
N PRO A 106 4.66 9.83 -12.21
CA PRO A 106 5.43 9.13 -13.23
C PRO A 106 4.63 9.12 -14.54
N ILE A 107 5.17 9.76 -15.58
CA ILE A 107 4.67 9.58 -16.93
C ILE A 107 5.27 8.27 -17.45
N TYR A 108 4.43 7.25 -17.62
CA TYR A 108 4.85 6.01 -18.28
C TYR A 108 5.03 6.26 -19.77
N VAL A 109 6.27 6.22 -20.26
CA VAL A 109 6.57 6.28 -21.70
C VAL A 109 7.32 5.01 -22.11
N SER A 110 6.59 3.91 -22.22
CA SER A 110 7.06 2.60 -22.70
C SER A 110 8.23 1.97 -21.90
N LYS A 111 8.48 0.67 -22.13
CA LYS A 111 9.25 -0.20 -21.23
C LYS A 111 10.74 0.13 -21.06
N ASP A 112 11.31 1.07 -21.83
CA ASP A 112 12.77 1.21 -21.92
C ASP A 112 13.35 2.60 -21.57
N LEU A 113 12.57 3.54 -21.02
CA LEU A 113 13.16 4.81 -20.57
C LEU A 113 12.36 5.52 -19.47
N LEU A 114 12.94 5.65 -18.27
CA LEU A 114 12.45 6.56 -17.24
C LEU A 114 13.14 7.93 -17.40
N VAL A 115 12.38 8.95 -17.78
CA VAL A 115 12.84 10.35 -17.81
C VAL A 115 12.02 11.17 -16.81
N TYR A 116 12.69 11.77 -15.83
CA TYR A 116 12.07 12.68 -14.88
C TYR A 116 12.16 14.13 -15.39
N LYS A 117 11.02 14.78 -15.61
CA LYS A 117 10.95 16.25 -15.75
C LYS A 117 10.53 16.84 -14.41
N GLY A 118 11.41 17.62 -13.78
CA GLY A 118 11.05 18.44 -12.63
C GLY A 118 10.08 19.56 -13.04
N ASN A 119 9.09 19.85 -12.20
CA ASN A 119 8.16 20.97 -12.38
C ASN A 119 8.87 22.30 -12.04
N PRO A 120 8.74 23.35 -12.87
CA PRO A 120 9.51 24.59 -12.70
C PRO A 120 8.91 25.62 -11.71
N SER A 121 7.97 25.25 -10.84
CA SER A 121 7.24 26.21 -9.99
C SER A 121 7.90 26.58 -8.65
N GLU A 122 9.12 26.13 -8.36
CA GLU A 122 9.91 26.64 -7.23
C GLU A 122 11.10 27.48 -7.71
N ARG A 123 10.85 28.76 -8.00
CA ARG A 123 11.91 29.76 -8.16
C ARG A 123 11.67 30.96 -7.26
N HIS A 124 11.97 30.83 -5.98
CA HIS A 124 12.43 31.97 -5.17
C HIS A 124 13.42 31.46 -4.12
N SER A 125 14.71 31.39 -4.51
CA SER A 125 15.87 31.87 -3.73
C SER A 125 17.18 31.18 -4.13
N LYS A 126 18.04 31.98 -4.78
CA LYS A 126 19.51 31.87 -4.92
C LYS A 126 20.09 30.70 -5.75
N PRO A 127 21.07 30.96 -6.65
CA PRO A 127 21.72 29.92 -7.41
C PRO A 127 22.70 29.14 -6.52
N ARG A 128 22.47 27.83 -6.35
CA ARG A 128 23.52 26.91 -5.90
C ARG A 128 24.08 26.16 -7.10
N LYS A 129 25.41 26.20 -7.22
CA LYS A 129 26.23 25.62 -8.28
C LYS A 129 25.81 24.16 -8.57
N SER A 130 25.53 23.86 -9.83
CA SER A 130 25.29 22.50 -10.31
C SER A 130 26.57 21.68 -10.19
N TYR A 131 26.54 20.65 -9.34
CA TYR A 131 27.55 19.59 -9.32
C TYR A 131 27.15 18.55 -10.36
N VAL A 132 27.90 18.47 -11.46
CA VAL A 132 27.79 17.37 -12.43
C VAL A 132 28.69 16.23 -11.94
N SER A 133 28.11 15.23 -11.27
CA SER A 133 28.80 13.97 -10.99
C SER A 133 28.74 13.08 -12.23
N LYS A 134 29.78 13.12 -13.07
CA LYS A 134 30.03 12.08 -14.09
C LYS A 134 30.35 10.76 -13.40
N ARG A 135 29.41 9.81 -13.35
CA ARG A 135 29.77 8.38 -13.16
C ARG A 135 29.97 7.75 -14.54
N ILE A 136 31.24 7.48 -14.81
CA ILE A 136 31.73 6.68 -15.93
C ILE A 136 31.31 5.22 -15.67
N TYR A 137 30.45 4.66 -16.50
CA TYR A 137 30.27 3.20 -16.55
C TYR A 137 31.49 2.60 -17.26
N LYS A 138 32.33 1.90 -16.50
CA LYS A 138 33.45 1.12 -17.02
C LYS A 138 32.88 -0.18 -17.59
N SER A 139 32.86 -0.27 -18.92
CA SER A 139 32.54 -1.48 -19.68
C SER A 139 33.47 -2.62 -19.27
N ILE A 140 32.92 -3.72 -18.77
CA ILE A 140 33.66 -4.98 -18.57
C ILE A 140 33.50 -5.78 -19.87
N LYS A 141 34.60 -5.92 -20.62
CA LYS A 141 34.71 -6.89 -21.72
C LYS A 141 34.86 -8.29 -21.13
N PRO A 142 34.15 -9.32 -21.60
CA PRO A 142 34.59 -10.70 -21.41
C PRO A 142 35.73 -10.99 -22.38
N GLY A 143 36.92 -11.25 -21.84
CA GLY A 143 38.09 -11.72 -22.57
C GLY A 143 38.02 -13.24 -22.77
N LEU A 144 38.15 -13.67 -24.02
CA LEU A 144 38.66 -15.00 -24.38
C LEU A 144 40.16 -15.06 -24.05
N SER A 145 40.63 -16.10 -23.38
CA SER A 145 41.88 -16.76 -23.75
C SER A 145 41.93 -18.22 -23.27
N LYS A 146 42.23 -19.09 -24.24
CA LYS A 146 42.62 -20.49 -24.20
C LYS A 146 43.49 -20.89 -22.99
N LEU A 147 43.29 -22.13 -22.53
CA LEU A 147 44.33 -23.17 -22.43
C LEU A 147 43.71 -24.50 -22.86
#